data_AF-A0A5K1HQI0-F1
#
_entry.id   AF-A0A5K1HQI0-F1
#
_cell.length_a   1.000
_cell.length_b   1.000
_cell.length_c   1.000
_cell.angle_alpha   90.00
_cell.angle_beta   90.00
_cell.angle_gamma   90.00
#
_symmetry.space_group_name_H-M   'P 1'
#
loop_
_entity.id
_entity.type
_entity.pdbx_description
1 polymer ?
#
loop_
_entity_poly.entity_id
_entity_poly.type
_entity_poly.pdbx_seq_one_letter_code
_entity_poly.pdbx_strand_id
1 'polypeptide(L)'
;IIIPPHNGIGSEEDSLGYIFRLIPKPPKKDFFKWVDQQICLRFNAVFAAPKPEDSNRKFIITYYLNDDSLQIYEPPAKNSGFWNGKFLERGLTRPTAARW
;
A
#
# COMPACT_ATOMS: atom_id res chain seq x y z
N ILE A 1 -2.43 -7.44 29.72
CA ILE A 1 -1.43 -6.42 29.30
C ILE A 1 -2.17 -5.41 28.45
N ILE A 2 -2.19 -4.14 28.88
CA ILE A 2 -2.74 -3.04 28.07
C ILE A 2 -1.61 -2.60 27.15
N ILE A 3 -1.82 -2.68 25.84
CA ILE A 3 -0.83 -2.30 24.83
C ILE A 3 -0.94 -0.78 24.65
N PRO A 4 0.14 0.00 24.87
CA PRO A 4 0.11 1.43 24.62
C PRO A 4 -0.12 1.74 23.13
N PRO A 5 -0.70 2.91 22.80
CA PRO A 5 -0.86 3.32 21.42
C PRO A 5 0.51 3.46 20.74
N HIS A 6 0.55 3.15 19.44
CA HIS A 6 1.74 3.33 18.62
C HIS A 6 2.19 4.79 18.61
N ASN A 7 3.50 5.01 18.77
CA ASN A 7 4.10 6.34 18.94
C ASN A 7 4.28 7.13 17.61
N GLY A 8 3.87 6.54 16.48
CA GLY A 8 3.96 7.15 15.15
C GLY A 8 5.33 6.98 14.47
N ILE A 9 6.27 6.27 15.09
CA ILE A 9 7.60 5.99 14.54
C ILE A 9 7.69 4.50 14.18
N GLY A 10 8.07 4.21 12.95
CA GLY A 10 8.23 2.84 12.46
C GLY A 10 6.89 2.16 12.18
N SER A 11 6.90 0.83 12.13
CA SER A 11 5.68 0.03 11.95
C SER A 11 5.05 -0.35 13.29
N GLU A 12 3.75 -0.64 13.27
CA GLU A 12 3.04 -1.11 14.46
C GLU A 12 3.59 -2.47 14.93
N GLU A 13 3.96 -3.35 13.99
CA GLU A 13 4.58 -4.64 14.34
C GLU A 13 5.94 -4.48 15.04
N ASP A 14 6.73 -3.47 14.65
CA ASP A 14 8.01 -3.16 15.28
C ASP A 14 7.81 -2.63 16.70
N SER A 15 6.88 -1.70 16.88
CA SER A 15 6.52 -1.16 18.20
C SER A 15 6.03 -2.25 19.17
N LEU A 16 5.24 -3.21 18.67
CA LEU A 16 4.80 -4.36 19.45
C LEU A 16 5.98 -5.23 19.91
N GLY A 17 7.04 -5.34 19.10
CA GLY A 17 8.25 -6.06 19.45
C GLY A 17 8.91 -5.59 20.74
N TYR A 18 8.92 -4.27 20.98
CA TYR A 18 9.44 -3.66 22.22
C TYR A 18 8.55 -3.93 23.45
N ILE A 19 7.24 -4.10 23.24
CA ILE A 19 6.30 -4.36 24.33
C ILE A 19 6.40 -5.82 24.80
N PHE A 20 6.59 -6.75 23.87
CA PHE A 20 6.66 -8.18 24.20
C PHE A 20 8.03 -8.66 24.65
N ARG A 21 9.12 -7.91 24.40
CA ARG A 21 10.49 -8.32 24.75
C ARG A 21 11.34 -7.14 25.19
N LEU A 22 12.17 -7.37 26.21
CA LEU A 22 13.21 -6.43 26.64
C LEU A 22 14.25 -6.16 25.54
N ILE A 23 14.60 -7.20 24.77
CA ILE A 23 15.46 -7.09 23.58
C ILE A 23 14.57 -7.35 22.36
N PRO A 24 14.25 -6.31 21.56
CA PRO A 24 13.40 -6.47 20.37
C PRO A 24 14.12 -7.39 19.37
N LYS A 25 13.34 -8.24 18.71
CA LYS A 25 13.83 -8.99 17.55
C LYS A 25 13.12 -8.46 16.31
N PRO A 26 13.80 -8.40 15.16
CA PRO A 26 13.17 -7.95 13.93
C PRO A 26 11.92 -8.81 13.64
N PRO A 27 10.83 -8.19 13.19
CA PRO A 27 9.62 -8.92 12.82
C PRO A 27 9.95 -9.90 11.70
N LYS A 28 9.41 -11.12 11.80
CA LYS A 28 9.60 -12.15 10.77
C LYS A 28 8.53 -11.97 9.69
N LYS A 29 8.94 -11.88 8.44
CA LYS A 29 8.01 -11.94 7.30
C LYS A 29 7.45 -13.36 7.17
N ASP A 30 6.17 -13.48 6.83
CA ASP A 30 5.55 -14.77 6.50
C ASP A 30 6.15 -15.33 5.21
N PHE A 31 7.20 -16.14 5.38
CA PHE A 31 7.98 -16.68 4.27
C PHE A 31 7.14 -17.56 3.34
N PHE A 32 6.25 -18.37 3.91
CA PHE A 32 5.41 -19.28 3.12
C PHE A 32 4.47 -18.51 2.20
N LYS A 33 3.75 -17.51 2.75
CA LYS A 33 2.91 -16.60 1.96
C LYS A 33 3.73 -15.87 0.91
N TRP A 34 4.91 -15.39 1.28
CA TRP A 34 5.77 -14.67 0.35
C TRP A 34 6.17 -15.53 -0.84
N VAL A 35 6.56 -16.80 -0.65
CA VAL A 35 6.99 -17.68 -1.75
C VAL A 35 5.79 -18.20 -2.57
N ASP A 36 4.71 -18.60 -1.91
CA ASP A 36 3.57 -19.26 -2.55
C ASP A 36 2.72 -18.28 -3.38
N GLN A 37 2.53 -17.04 -2.90
CA GLN A 37 1.59 -16.09 -3.49
C GLN A 37 2.25 -15.04 -4.39
N GLN A 38 3.02 -15.47 -5.40
CA GLN A 38 3.65 -14.58 -6.38
C GLN A 38 2.67 -13.93 -7.39
N ILE A 39 1.38 -14.22 -7.25
CA ILE A 39 0.32 -13.65 -8.09
C ILE A 39 0.08 -12.19 -7.68
N CYS A 40 -0.22 -11.35 -8.67
CA CYS A 40 -0.69 -9.98 -8.45
C CYS A 40 -2.05 -9.77 -9.12
N LEU A 41 -2.92 -9.02 -8.46
CA LEU A 41 -4.22 -8.62 -9.00
C LEU A 41 -4.09 -7.24 -9.61
N ARG A 42 -4.52 -7.09 -10.87
CA ARG A 42 -4.45 -5.82 -11.60
C ARG A 42 -5.85 -5.34 -11.94
N PHE A 43 -6.13 -4.10 -11.60
CA PHE A 43 -7.42 -3.45 -11.82
C PHE A 43 -7.22 -2.15 -12.59
N ASN A 44 -8.14 -1.87 -13.50
CA ASN A 44 -8.24 -0.55 -14.11
C ASN A 44 -9.12 0.34 -13.23
N ALA A 45 -8.68 1.55 -12.97
CA ALA A 45 -9.37 2.50 -12.11
C ALA A 45 -9.44 3.89 -12.76
N VAL A 46 -10.49 4.62 -12.38
CA VAL A 46 -10.74 6.03 -12.72
C VAL A 46 -11.23 6.73 -11.46
N PHE A 47 -11.10 8.05 -11.39
CA PHE A 47 -11.65 8.79 -10.26
C PHE A 47 -13.19 8.71 -10.25
N ALA A 48 -13.77 8.48 -9.07
CA ALA A 48 -15.23 8.44 -8.91
C ALA A 48 -15.89 9.82 -9.10
N ALA A 49 -15.20 10.89 -8.66
CA ALA A 49 -15.61 12.28 -8.84
C ALA A 49 -14.42 13.08 -9.41
N PRO A 50 -14.16 12.99 -10.73
CA PRO A 50 -13.02 13.65 -11.32
C PRO A 50 -13.21 15.17 -11.36
N LYS A 51 -12.12 15.91 -11.15
CA LYS A 51 -12.05 17.30 -11.61
C LYS A 51 -12.05 17.32 -13.15
N PRO A 52 -12.42 18.43 -13.80
CA PRO A 52 -12.37 18.53 -15.26
C PRO A 52 -11.01 18.13 -15.85
N GLU A 53 -9.93 18.48 -15.14
CA GLU A 53 -8.54 18.17 -15.50
C GLU A 53 -8.21 16.67 -15.38
N ASP A 54 -8.83 15.97 -14.41
CA ASP A 54 -8.56 14.57 -14.09
C ASP A 54 -9.48 13.58 -14.83
N SER A 55 -10.46 14.08 -15.60
CA SER A 55 -11.54 13.27 -16.17
C SER A 55 -11.07 12.17 -17.13
N ASN A 56 -9.94 12.38 -17.79
CA ASN A 56 -9.37 11.40 -18.73
C ASN A 56 -8.22 10.56 -18.12
N ARG A 57 -7.92 10.73 -16.83
CA ARG A 57 -6.84 9.99 -16.17
C ARG A 57 -7.28 8.55 -15.89
N LYS A 58 -6.40 7.61 -16.25
CA LYS A 58 -6.61 6.18 -16.04
C LYS A 58 -5.53 5.67 -15.12
N PHE A 59 -5.87 4.75 -14.24
CA PHE A 59 -4.92 4.16 -13.29
C PHE A 59 -4.96 2.65 -13.39
N ILE A 60 -3.80 2.05 -13.15
CA ILE A 60 -3.65 0.61 -12.96
C ILE A 60 -3.28 0.39 -11.50
N ILE A 61 -4.20 -0.20 -10.76
CA ILE A 61 -3.98 -0.62 -9.38
C ILE A 61 -3.44 -2.04 -9.41
N THR A 62 -2.29 -2.25 -8.77
CA THR A 62 -1.68 -3.58 -8.63
C THR A 62 -1.61 -3.94 -7.15
N TYR A 63 -2.29 -5.03 -6.79
CA TYR A 63 -2.25 -5.60 -5.44
C TYR A 63 -1.38 -6.86 -5.44
N TYR A 64 -0.38 -6.89 -4.56
CA TYR A 64 0.55 -7.99 -4.43
C TYR A 64 0.12 -8.91 -3.29
N LEU A 65 -0.28 -10.14 -3.62
CA LEU A 65 -0.78 -11.09 -2.62
C LEU A 65 0.33 -11.58 -1.67
N ASN A 66 1.59 -11.59 -2.10
CA ASN A 66 2.72 -12.06 -1.30
C ASN A 66 3.05 -11.21 -0.05
N ASP A 67 2.70 -9.92 -0.04
CA ASP A 67 2.97 -9.02 1.09
C ASP A 67 1.90 -7.96 1.32
N ASP A 68 0.71 -8.18 0.74
CA ASP A 68 -0.46 -7.30 0.89
C ASP A 68 -0.17 -5.83 0.56
N SER A 69 0.86 -5.57 -0.24
CA SER A 69 1.21 -4.22 -0.68
C SER A 69 0.43 -3.83 -1.92
N LEU A 70 0.27 -2.52 -2.08
CA LEU A 70 -0.45 -1.93 -3.20
C LEU A 70 0.46 -0.95 -3.94
N GLN A 71 0.35 -0.94 -5.26
CA GLN A 71 1.01 0.03 -6.14
C GLN A 71 -0.03 0.62 -7.09
N ILE A 72 0.06 1.92 -7.37
CA ILE A 72 -0.80 2.59 -8.37
C ILE A 72 0.08 3.23 -9.42
N TYR A 73 -0.17 2.89 -10.68
CA TYR A 73 0.57 3.39 -11.82
C TYR A 73 -0.37 4.07 -12.83
N GLU A 74 0.03 5.22 -13.32
CA GLU A 74 -0.66 5.94 -14.39
C GLU A 74 0.05 5.67 -15.73
N PRO A 75 -0.59 4.94 -16.68
CA PRO A 75 -0.01 4.67 -17.97
C PRO A 75 0.21 5.96 -18.77
N PRO A 76 1.26 6.02 -19.60
CA PRO A 76 1.60 7.22 -20.34
C PRO A 76 0.53 7.53 -21.38
N ALA A 77 -0.02 8.74 -21.32
CA ALA A 77 -0.94 9.26 -22.32
C ALA A 77 -0.26 10.37 -23.14
N LYS A 78 -0.30 10.26 -24.47
CA LYS A 78 0.23 11.30 -25.37
C LYS A 78 -0.60 12.58 -25.21
N ASN A 79 0.09 13.72 -25.18
CA ASN A 79 -0.52 15.06 -25.11
C ASN A 79 -1.43 15.29 -23.88
N SER A 80 -1.25 14.52 -22.80
CA SER A 80 -2.08 14.65 -21.60
C SER A 80 -1.71 15.86 -20.72
N GLY A 81 -0.50 16.40 -20.87
CA GLY A 81 0.00 17.47 -20.01
C GLY A 81 0.38 17.03 -18.59
N PHE A 82 0.22 15.74 -18.25
CA PHE A 82 0.54 15.19 -16.94
C PHE A 82 1.89 14.45 -16.94
N TRP A 83 2.62 14.58 -15.82
CA TRP A 83 3.79 13.76 -15.57
C TRP A 83 3.35 12.32 -15.27
N ASN A 84 3.51 11.44 -16.25
CA ASN A 84 3.12 10.04 -16.15
C ASN A 84 4.08 9.25 -15.26
N GLY A 85 3.60 8.18 -14.60
CA GLY A 85 4.48 7.34 -13.79
C GLY A 85 3.79 6.67 -12.60
N LYS A 86 4.57 6.46 -11.53
CA LYS A 86 4.06 5.90 -10.27
C LYS A 86 3.22 6.96 -9.56
N PHE A 87 1.93 6.72 -9.43
CA PHE A 87 1.03 7.56 -8.63
C PHE A 87 1.16 7.22 -7.14
N LEU A 88 1.32 5.94 -6.83
CA LEU A 88 1.63 5.44 -5.49
C LEU A 88 2.72 4.38 -5.61
N GLU A 89 3.83 4.59 -4.90
CA GLU A 89 4.88 3.57 -4.81
C GLU A 89 4.38 2.34 -4.04
N ARG A 90 4.93 1.17 -4.38
CA ARG A 90 4.58 -0.08 -3.72
C ARG A 90 4.85 0.03 -2.23
N GLY A 91 3.82 -0.10 -1.42
CA GLY A 91 3.93 -0.08 0.03
C GLY A 91 2.71 -0.70 0.69
N LEU A 92 2.84 -0.97 1.99
CA LEU A 92 1.70 -1.37 2.80
C LEU A 92 0.81 -0.14 2.99
N THR A 93 -0.31 -0.12 2.28
CA THR A 93 -1.30 0.93 2.47
C THR A 93 -2.14 0.57 3.67
N ARG A 94 -2.15 1.42 4.71
CA ARG A 94 -3.17 1.31 5.74
C ARG A 94 -4.51 1.56 5.05
N PRO A 95 -5.49 0.65 5.10
CA PRO A 95 -6.83 1.02 4.75
C PRO A 95 -7.23 2.08 5.77
N THR A 96 -7.21 3.36 5.36
CA THR A 96 -7.90 4.39 6.12
C THR A 96 -9.31 3.85 6.26
N ALA A 97 -9.69 3.44 7.47
CA ALA A 97 -11.02 2.92 7.72
C ALA A 97 -11.99 3.87 7.06
N ALA A 98 -12.63 3.42 5.99
CA ALA A 98 -13.63 4.19 5.29
C ALA A 98 -14.74 4.38 6.31
N ARG A 99 -14.70 5.53 7.01
CA ARG A 99 -15.86 6.10 7.68
C ARG A 99 -16.80 6.47 6.53
N TRP A 100 -17.66 5.53 6.18
CA TRP A 100 -18.89 5.82 5.47
C TRP A 100 -19.86 6.56 6.40
#